data_AF-A0A9X4BWL0-F1
#
_entry.id   AF-A0A9X4BWL0-F1
#
_cell.length_a   1.000
_cell.length_b   1.000
_cell.length_c   1.000
_cell.angle_alpha   90.00
_cell.angle_beta   90.00
_cell.angle_gamma   90.00
#
_symmetry.space_group_name_H-M   'P 1'
#
loop_
_entity.id
_entity.type
_entity.pdbx_description
1 polymer ?
#
loop_
_entity_poly.entity_id
_entity_poly.type
_entity_poly.pdbx_seq_one_letter_code
_entity_poly.pdbx_strand_id
1 'polypeptide(L)'
;MSDKGAKIGPTPEQYEQVLAVMKALMEGIASEIPGEQGARVKEIMDFRTSILSETDRGAVLMAAAFLDDKLKQLLEKRLVEDRKISRRAFEFNGSLGTFSSRIDFAYLIGVLPRNAQKDLHKIRAIRNRFAHHAAPLGYTDPKVKDFCEGLLFHGVKETAEPGSKFRRSVMGLLTHITIAIENVSHIDALPDYEVHDRSDAYATVATIFHKITGAEYPLKHEHE
;
A
#
# COMPACT_ATOMS: atom_id res chain seq x y z
N MET A 1 11.07 -47.50 18.10
CA MET A 1 12.29 -46.95 17.47
C MET A 1 12.01 -45.50 17.14
N SER A 2 12.42 -44.62 18.06
CA SER A 2 12.38 -43.17 17.90
C SER A 2 13.47 -42.73 16.93
N ASP A 3 13.15 -41.73 16.11
CA ASP A 3 13.88 -40.45 16.03
C ASP A 3 13.64 -39.86 14.63
N LYS A 4 12.48 -39.20 14.46
CA LYS A 4 12.30 -38.25 13.37
C LYS A 4 13.03 -36.99 13.82
N GLY A 5 14.30 -36.88 13.44
CA GLY A 5 15.17 -35.77 13.79
C GLY A 5 14.45 -34.44 13.65
N ALA A 6 14.17 -33.81 14.79
CA ALA A 6 13.72 -32.43 14.82
C ALA A 6 14.78 -31.60 14.12
N LYS A 7 14.42 -30.92 13.02
CA LYS A 7 15.26 -29.83 12.51
C LYS A 7 15.18 -28.71 13.53
N ILE A 8 16.04 -28.80 14.54
CA ILE A 8 16.23 -27.75 15.52
C ILE A 8 16.75 -26.55 14.72
N GLY A 9 15.94 -25.49 14.64
CA GLY A 9 16.37 -24.22 14.07
C GLY A 9 17.57 -23.65 14.83
N PRO A 10 18.10 -22.49 14.43
CA PRO A 10 19.17 -21.84 15.18
C PRO A 10 18.78 -21.71 16.66
N THR A 11 19.70 -22.01 17.59
CA THR A 11 19.52 -21.65 19.00
C THR A 11 19.32 -20.13 19.12
N PRO A 12 18.73 -19.61 20.23
CA PRO A 12 18.60 -18.17 20.42
C PRO A 12 19.91 -17.41 20.20
N GLU A 13 21.03 -17.92 20.72
CA GLU A 13 22.37 -17.35 20.54
C GLU A 13 22.86 -17.42 19.08
N GLN A 14 22.61 -18.54 18.39
CA GLN A 14 22.92 -18.65 16.95
C GLN A 14 22.05 -17.69 16.13
N TYR A 15 20.80 -17.48 16.53
CA TYR A 15 19.90 -16.54 15.88
C TYR A 15 20.39 -15.11 16.06
N GLU A 16 20.80 -14.72 17.28
CA GLU A 16 21.42 -13.42 17.55
C GLU A 16 22.70 -13.19 16.73
N GLN A 17 23.58 -14.19 16.62
CA GLN A 17 24.77 -14.10 15.78
C GLN A 17 24.43 -13.92 14.30
N VAL A 18 23.45 -14.68 13.78
CA VAL A 18 22.97 -14.50 12.40
C VAL A 18 22.39 -13.12 12.19
N LEU A 19 21.60 -12.60 13.14
CA LEU A 19 21.06 -11.25 13.07
C LEU A 19 22.15 -10.19 13.07
N ALA A 20 23.19 -10.34 13.90
CA ALA A 20 24.32 -9.42 13.94
C ALA A 20 25.09 -9.39 12.61
N VAL A 21 25.38 -10.57 12.02
CA VAL A 21 26.05 -10.68 10.72
C VAL A 21 25.19 -10.09 9.61
N MET A 22 23.89 -10.39 9.58
CA MET A 22 22.98 -9.82 8.59
C MET A 22 22.88 -8.31 8.73
N LYS A 23 22.82 -7.77 9.95
CA LYS A 23 22.80 -6.33 10.20
C LYS A 23 24.06 -5.66 9.64
N ALA A 24 25.24 -6.19 9.96
CA ALA A 24 26.51 -5.66 9.48
C ALA A 24 26.62 -5.69 7.94
N LEU A 25 26.21 -6.80 7.31
CA LEU A 25 26.18 -6.91 5.84
C LEU A 25 25.25 -5.85 5.21
N MET A 26 24.06 -5.67 5.77
CA MET A 26 23.08 -4.73 5.21
C MET A 26 23.47 -3.27 5.47
N GLU A 27 24.10 -2.95 6.61
CA GLU A 27 24.68 -1.63 6.87
C GLU A 27 25.78 -1.30 5.87
N GLY A 28 26.66 -2.27 5.56
CA GLY A 28 27.66 -2.12 4.51
C GLY A 28 27.06 -1.89 3.13
N ILE A 29 26.01 -2.64 2.75
CA ILE A 29 25.31 -2.41 1.48
C ILE A 29 24.69 -1.01 1.43
N ALA A 30 24.06 -0.55 2.52
CA ALA A 30 23.43 0.76 2.57
C ALA A 30 24.45 1.90 2.49
N SER A 31 25.65 1.77 3.08
CA SER A 31 26.69 2.79 3.01
C SER A 31 27.28 2.98 1.61
N GLU A 32 27.23 1.94 0.77
CA GLU A 32 27.68 2.00 -0.63
C GLU A 32 26.64 2.63 -1.57
N ILE A 33 25.40 2.84 -1.12
CA ILE A 33 24.32 3.43 -1.92
C ILE A 33 24.13 4.89 -1.48
N PRO A 34 24.63 5.88 -2.25
CA PRO A 34 24.50 7.28 -1.87
C PRO A 34 23.08 7.83 -2.07
N GLY A 35 22.78 8.91 -1.36
CA GLY A 35 21.57 9.71 -1.57
C GLY A 35 20.29 9.08 -1.02
N GLU A 36 19.15 9.46 -1.60
CA GLU A 36 17.82 9.07 -1.11
C GLU A 36 17.58 7.56 -1.16
N GLN A 37 18.19 6.85 -2.11
CA GLN A 37 18.12 5.39 -2.23
C GLN A 37 18.75 4.70 -1.02
N GLY A 38 19.93 5.16 -0.57
CA GLY A 38 20.59 4.62 0.63
C GLY A 38 19.76 4.81 1.89
N ALA A 39 19.13 5.98 2.05
CA ALA A 39 18.24 6.26 3.18
C ALA A 39 17.03 5.32 3.22
N ARG A 40 16.41 5.04 2.06
CA ARG A 40 15.28 4.09 1.94
C ARG A 40 15.69 2.66 2.24
N VAL A 41 16.85 2.23 1.73
CA VAL A 41 17.41 0.91 2.05
C VAL A 41 17.63 0.81 3.55
N LYS A 42 18.27 1.80 4.16
CA LYS A 42 18.51 1.85 5.61
C LYS A 42 17.20 1.76 6.42
N GLU A 43 16.18 2.53 6.06
CA GLU A 43 14.87 2.51 6.72
C GLU A 43 14.24 1.10 6.71
N ILE A 44 14.26 0.42 5.55
CA ILE A 44 13.76 -0.96 5.42
C ILE A 44 14.58 -1.92 6.30
N MET A 45 15.88 -1.71 6.45
CA MET A 45 16.75 -2.55 7.27
C MET A 45 16.56 -2.33 8.76
N ASP A 46 16.44 -1.07 9.18
CA ASP A 46 16.13 -0.71 10.57
C ASP A 46 14.77 -1.32 10.96
N PHE A 47 13.79 -1.23 10.06
CA PHE A 47 12.49 -1.86 10.25
C PHE A 47 12.59 -3.40 10.31
N ARG A 48 13.35 -4.02 9.41
CA ARG A 48 13.55 -5.48 9.43
C ARG A 48 14.12 -5.94 10.76
N THR A 49 15.09 -5.22 11.29
CA THR A 49 15.74 -5.54 12.56
C THR A 49 14.75 -5.38 13.72
N SER A 50 13.96 -4.29 13.74
CA SER A 50 13.01 -4.04 14.83
C SER A 50 11.92 -5.10 14.91
N ILE A 51 11.32 -5.53 13.79
CA ILE A 51 10.25 -6.54 13.82
C ILE A 51 10.73 -7.96 14.18
N LEU A 52 12.04 -8.22 14.14
CA LEU A 52 12.60 -9.53 14.50
C LEU A 52 12.71 -9.71 16.02
N SER A 53 12.90 -8.62 16.76
CA SER A 53 12.92 -8.61 18.22
C SER A 53 11.53 -8.45 18.86
N GLU A 54 10.50 -8.23 18.06
CA GLU A 54 9.14 -7.99 18.54
C GLU A 54 8.38 -9.27 18.87
N THR A 55 7.37 -9.12 19.73
CA THR A 55 6.33 -10.14 19.91
C THR A 55 5.57 -10.36 18.60
N ASP A 56 4.91 -11.52 18.43
CA ASP A 56 4.05 -11.77 17.26
C ASP A 56 3.07 -10.61 17.00
N ARG A 57 2.43 -10.12 18.07
CA ARG A 57 1.52 -8.96 18.01
C ARG A 57 2.26 -7.68 17.60
N GLY A 58 3.39 -7.37 18.23
CA GLY A 58 4.20 -6.20 17.91
C GLY A 58 4.62 -6.18 16.44
N ALA A 59 5.19 -7.29 15.97
CA ALA A 59 5.61 -7.47 14.58
C ALA A 59 4.46 -7.27 13.59
N VAL A 60 3.27 -7.82 13.87
CA VAL A 60 2.09 -7.67 13.01
C VAL A 60 1.58 -6.23 12.95
N LEU A 61 1.48 -5.55 14.10
CA LEU A 61 0.98 -4.18 14.17
C LEU A 61 1.95 -3.22 13.48
N MET A 62 3.26 -3.35 13.75
CA MET A 62 4.30 -2.55 13.12
C MET A 62 4.37 -2.77 11.61
N ALA A 63 4.30 -4.02 11.14
CA ALA A 63 4.29 -4.34 9.72
C ALA A 63 3.10 -3.74 8.97
N ALA A 64 1.90 -3.86 9.52
CA ALA A 64 0.72 -3.29 8.89
C ALA A 64 0.78 -1.76 8.85
N ALA A 65 1.24 -1.11 9.93
CA ALA A 65 1.40 0.34 9.97
C ALA A 65 2.41 0.83 8.93
N PHE A 66 3.55 0.13 8.80
CA PHE A 66 4.60 0.55 7.88
C PHE A 66 4.21 0.33 6.41
N LEU A 67 3.56 -0.79 6.09
CA LEU A 67 2.99 -1.02 4.75
C LEU A 67 1.93 0.03 4.40
N ASP A 68 1.06 0.38 5.35
CA ASP A 68 0.03 1.40 5.15
C ASP A 68 0.62 2.80 4.88
N ASP A 69 1.69 3.15 5.59
CA ASP A 69 2.44 4.38 5.36
C ASP A 69 3.14 4.39 3.99
N LYS A 70 3.78 3.28 3.59
CA LYS A 70 4.40 3.20 2.25
C LYS A 70 3.36 3.25 1.12
N LEU A 71 2.18 2.67 1.30
CA LEU A 71 1.08 2.85 0.33
C LEU A 71 0.62 4.31 0.25
N LYS A 72 0.53 5.01 1.39
CA LYS A 72 0.22 6.44 1.38
C LYS A 72 1.27 7.22 0.59
N GLN A 73 2.56 7.01 0.85
CA GLN A 73 3.65 7.66 0.11
C GLN A 73 3.59 7.36 -1.39
N LEU A 74 3.29 6.11 -1.78
CA LEU A 74 3.12 5.70 -3.17
C LEU A 74 1.98 6.45 -3.85
N LEU A 75 0.83 6.55 -3.18
CA LEU A 75 -0.33 7.25 -3.72
C LEU A 75 -0.12 8.76 -3.78
N GLU A 76 0.50 9.36 -2.75
CA GLU A 76 0.86 10.78 -2.75
C GLU A 76 1.77 11.12 -3.94
N LYS A 77 2.76 10.28 -4.25
CA LYS A 77 3.68 10.49 -5.39
C LYS A 77 3.04 10.19 -6.75
N ARG A 78 1.99 9.36 -6.81
CA ARG A 78 1.32 9.02 -8.07
C ARG A 78 0.20 9.99 -8.45
N LEU A 79 -0.54 10.50 -7.47
CA LEU A 79 -1.71 11.35 -7.72
C LEU A 79 -1.33 12.75 -8.19
N VAL A 80 -2.32 13.53 -8.64
CA VAL A 80 -2.15 14.96 -8.93
C VAL A 80 -1.58 15.64 -7.69
N GLU A 81 -0.55 16.47 -7.88
CA GLU A 81 0.08 17.23 -6.81
C GLU A 81 -0.82 18.39 -6.36
N ASP A 82 -1.80 18.10 -5.51
CA ASP A 82 -2.60 19.11 -4.81
C ASP A 82 -2.54 18.87 -3.30
N ARG A 83 -1.80 19.71 -2.58
CA ARG A 83 -1.61 19.59 -1.13
C ARG A 83 -2.91 19.63 -0.33
N LYS A 84 -3.91 20.41 -0.76
CA LYS A 84 -5.17 20.61 -0.05
C LYS A 84 -6.10 19.43 -0.26
N ILE A 85 -6.25 18.99 -1.51
CA ILE A 85 -7.07 17.83 -1.86
C ILE A 85 -6.45 16.56 -1.28
N SER A 86 -5.15 16.36 -1.46
CA SER A 86 -4.44 15.19 -0.92
C SER A 86 -4.57 15.09 0.59
N ARG A 87 -4.39 16.20 1.34
CA ARG A 87 -4.58 16.19 2.80
C ARG A 87 -5.96 15.66 3.19
N ARG A 88 -7.04 16.18 2.59
CA ARG A 88 -8.41 15.74 2.88
C ARG A 88 -8.65 14.29 2.45
N ALA A 89 -8.04 13.85 1.36
CA ALA A 89 -8.18 12.47 0.88
C ALA A 89 -7.59 11.46 1.86
N PHE A 90 -6.43 11.76 2.47
CA PHE A 90 -5.73 10.87 3.40
C PHE A 90 -6.09 11.05 4.88
N GLU A 91 -6.95 12.02 5.22
CA GLU A 91 -7.56 12.12 6.55
C GLU A 91 -8.38 10.86 6.89
N PHE A 92 -8.58 10.58 8.17
CA PHE A 92 -9.26 9.35 8.63
C PHE A 92 -10.63 9.12 7.99
N ASN A 93 -11.41 10.19 7.78
CA ASN A 93 -12.73 10.15 7.13
C ASN A 93 -12.67 10.41 5.61
N GLY A 94 -11.49 10.54 5.03
CA GLY A 94 -11.26 10.78 3.61
C GLY A 94 -11.34 9.50 2.77
N SER A 95 -11.38 9.67 1.45
CA SER A 95 -11.48 8.57 0.47
C SER A 95 -10.31 7.59 0.56
N LEU A 96 -9.13 8.06 0.91
CA LEU A 96 -7.89 7.29 1.12
C LEU A 96 -7.49 7.23 2.60
N GLY A 97 -8.45 7.43 3.51
CA GLY A 97 -8.21 7.47 4.95
C GLY A 97 -7.86 6.12 5.58
N THR A 98 -8.30 5.01 4.96
CA THR A 98 -8.15 3.65 5.53
C THR A 98 -7.09 2.84 4.80
N PHE A 99 -6.46 1.91 5.52
CA PHE A 99 -5.51 0.96 4.92
C PHE A 99 -6.15 0.15 3.77
N SER A 100 -7.41 -0.29 3.94
CA SER A 100 -8.15 -0.97 2.87
C SER A 100 -8.33 -0.11 1.62
N SER A 101 -8.76 1.15 1.77
CA SER A 101 -9.01 2.00 0.61
C SER A 101 -7.72 2.35 -0.13
N ARG A 102 -6.60 2.53 0.57
CA ARG A 102 -5.28 2.70 -0.06
C ARG A 102 -4.83 1.45 -0.82
N ILE A 103 -5.00 0.26 -0.26
CA ILE A 103 -4.67 -1.02 -0.93
C ILE A 103 -5.44 -1.14 -2.25
N ASP A 104 -6.76 -0.95 -2.22
CA ASP A 104 -7.61 -1.13 -3.39
C ASP A 104 -7.38 -0.05 -4.43
N PHE A 105 -7.23 1.20 -4.01
CA PHE A 105 -7.00 2.31 -4.91
C PHE A 105 -5.63 2.20 -5.61
N ALA A 106 -4.57 1.81 -4.89
CA ALA A 106 -3.25 1.56 -5.49
C ALA A 106 -3.30 0.47 -6.58
N TYR A 107 -4.12 -0.56 -6.39
CA TYR A 107 -4.37 -1.56 -7.43
C TYR A 107 -5.16 -0.99 -8.62
N LEU A 108 -6.24 -0.23 -8.35
CA LEU A 108 -7.11 0.32 -9.40
C LEU A 108 -6.37 1.27 -10.35
N ILE A 109 -5.42 2.06 -9.83
CA ILE A 109 -4.61 2.98 -10.65
C ILE A 109 -3.35 2.33 -11.24
N GLY A 110 -3.18 1.00 -11.07
CA GLY A 110 -2.14 0.21 -11.72
C GLY A 110 -0.74 0.30 -11.11
N VAL A 111 -0.58 0.90 -9.92
CA VAL A 111 0.74 0.95 -9.23
C VAL A 111 1.01 -0.26 -8.35
N LEU A 112 0.06 -1.19 -8.28
CA LEU A 112 0.18 -2.43 -7.51
C LEU A 112 -0.38 -3.62 -8.31
N PRO A 113 0.30 -4.77 -8.38
CA PRO A 113 -0.25 -5.97 -9.03
C PRO A 113 -1.29 -6.67 -8.14
N ARG A 114 -2.16 -7.48 -8.78
CA ARG A 114 -3.28 -8.17 -8.09
C ARG A 114 -2.82 -9.08 -6.95
N ASN A 115 -1.70 -9.79 -7.11
CA ASN A 115 -1.15 -10.66 -6.08
C ASN A 115 -0.72 -9.86 -4.84
N ALA A 116 -0.07 -8.70 -5.01
CA ALA A 116 0.31 -7.83 -3.91
C ALA A 116 -0.91 -7.24 -3.20
N GLN A 117 -1.93 -6.82 -3.96
CA GLN A 117 -3.21 -6.36 -3.40
C GLN A 117 -3.86 -7.43 -2.50
N LYS A 118 -3.91 -8.68 -2.97
CA LYS A 118 -4.44 -9.80 -2.19
C LYS A 118 -3.64 -10.04 -0.91
N ASP A 119 -2.31 -10.04 -0.98
CA ASP A 119 -1.46 -10.26 0.19
C ASP A 119 -1.55 -9.13 1.22
N LEU A 120 -1.61 -7.86 0.79
CA LEU A 120 -1.83 -6.74 1.69
C LEU A 120 -3.17 -6.87 2.44
N HIS A 121 -4.23 -7.35 1.78
CA HIS A 121 -5.48 -7.64 2.47
C HIS A 121 -5.39 -8.82 3.44
N LYS A 122 -4.59 -9.86 3.16
CA LYS A 122 -4.32 -10.92 4.14
C LYS A 122 -3.59 -10.35 5.36
N ILE A 123 -2.57 -9.52 5.14
CA ILE A 123 -1.85 -8.82 6.22
C ILE A 123 -2.79 -7.93 7.03
N ARG A 124 -3.68 -7.17 6.37
CA ARG A 124 -4.72 -6.37 7.03
C ARG A 124 -5.65 -7.25 7.88
N ALA A 125 -6.07 -8.41 7.36
CA ALA A 125 -6.92 -9.35 8.08
C ALA A 125 -6.21 -9.94 9.31
N ILE A 126 -4.93 -10.31 9.17
CA ILE A 126 -4.06 -10.73 10.28
C ILE A 126 -3.99 -9.61 11.32
N ARG A 127 -3.65 -8.38 10.91
CA ARG A 127 -3.59 -7.21 11.81
C ARG A 127 -4.88 -7.00 12.58
N ASN A 128 -6.02 -7.06 11.91
CA ASN A 128 -7.32 -6.85 12.54
C ASN A 128 -7.60 -7.92 13.61
N ARG A 129 -7.19 -9.17 13.37
CA ARG A 129 -7.28 -10.23 14.40
C ARG A 129 -6.42 -9.89 15.60
N PHE A 130 -5.15 -9.55 15.40
CA PHE A 130 -4.25 -9.21 16.50
C PHE A 130 -4.70 -7.97 17.30
N ALA A 131 -5.30 -6.99 16.63
CA ALA A 131 -5.75 -5.75 17.26
C ALA A 131 -7.07 -5.89 18.04
N HIS A 132 -7.98 -6.77 17.60
CA HIS A 132 -9.32 -6.92 18.19
C HIS A 132 -9.48 -8.16 19.07
N HIS A 133 -8.42 -8.94 19.28
CA HIS A 133 -8.44 -10.13 20.14
C HIS A 133 -7.71 -9.85 21.46
N ALA A 134 -8.43 -9.88 22.58
CA ALA A 134 -7.88 -9.57 23.89
C ALA A 134 -6.91 -10.65 24.40
N ALA A 135 -7.20 -11.93 24.13
CA ALA A 135 -6.36 -13.04 24.54
C ALA A 135 -5.03 -13.09 23.75
N PRO A 136 -3.99 -13.77 24.29
CA PRO A 136 -2.76 -14.05 23.54
C PRO A 136 -3.09 -14.73 22.21
N LEU A 137 -2.59 -14.16 21.11
CA LEU A 137 -2.72 -14.67 19.76
C LEU A 137 -1.32 -14.81 19.18
N GLY A 138 -1.08 -15.89 18.45
CA GLY A 138 0.19 -16.12 17.77
C GLY A 138 -0.03 -16.64 16.36
N TYR A 139 1.05 -16.85 15.63
CA TYR A 139 0.99 -17.36 14.25
C TYR A 139 0.43 -18.79 14.12
N THR A 140 0.29 -19.51 15.22
CA THR A 140 -0.28 -20.86 15.29
C THR A 140 -1.81 -20.89 15.42
N ASP A 141 -2.46 -19.74 15.65
CA ASP A 141 -3.93 -19.65 15.59
C ASP A 141 -4.41 -20.11 14.22
N PRO A 142 -5.42 -21.01 14.12
CA PRO A 142 -5.83 -21.59 12.85
C PRO A 142 -6.11 -20.55 11.75
N LYS A 143 -6.80 -19.46 12.09
CA LYS A 143 -7.16 -18.45 11.09
C LYS A 143 -5.98 -17.55 10.71
N VAL A 144 -5.09 -17.24 11.66
CA VAL A 144 -3.84 -16.51 11.35
C VAL A 144 -2.95 -17.37 10.46
N LYS A 145 -2.80 -18.66 10.82
CA LYS A 145 -2.03 -19.64 10.05
C LYS A 145 -2.52 -19.74 8.62
N ASP A 146 -3.83 -19.91 8.41
CA ASP A 146 -4.42 -19.99 7.06
C ASP A 146 -4.09 -18.74 6.21
N PHE A 147 -4.17 -17.55 6.82
CA PHE A 147 -3.79 -16.32 6.11
C PHE A 147 -2.30 -16.29 5.77
N CYS A 148 -1.43 -16.69 6.70
CA CYS A 148 0.02 -16.75 6.50
C CYS A 148 0.41 -17.77 5.42
N GLU A 149 -0.28 -18.90 5.33
CA GLU A 149 -0.06 -19.93 4.31
C GLU A 149 -0.51 -19.47 2.92
N GLY A 150 -1.55 -18.64 2.85
CA GLY A 150 -2.02 -18.06 1.60
C GLY A 150 -1.18 -16.88 1.08
N LEU A 151 -0.17 -16.41 1.82
CA LEU A 151 0.72 -15.34 1.34
C LEU A 151 1.59 -15.85 0.19
N LEU A 152 1.84 -15.00 -0.79
CA LEU A 152 2.58 -15.31 -2.01
C LEU A 152 3.99 -14.69 -2.02
N PHE A 153 4.18 -13.57 -1.31
CA PHE A 153 5.42 -12.79 -1.37
C PHE A 153 6.53 -13.31 -0.43
N HIS A 154 6.37 -14.47 0.20
CA HIS A 154 7.35 -14.96 1.19
C HIS A 154 8.63 -15.57 0.61
N GLY A 155 8.59 -16.13 -0.62
CA GLY A 155 9.76 -16.72 -1.27
C GLY A 155 10.49 -17.77 -0.42
N VAL A 156 9.74 -18.62 0.29
CA VAL A 156 10.25 -19.74 1.11
C VAL A 156 9.47 -21.00 0.79
N LYS A 157 10.00 -22.15 1.20
CA LYS A 157 9.32 -23.44 1.08
C LYS A 157 8.00 -23.45 1.84
N GLU A 158 7.05 -24.25 1.37
CA GLU A 158 5.74 -24.42 2.02
C GLU A 158 5.85 -24.89 3.47
N THR A 159 6.90 -25.65 3.79
CA THR A 159 7.18 -26.17 5.14
C THR A 159 7.68 -25.10 6.12
N ALA A 160 7.84 -23.84 5.69
CA ALA A 160 8.28 -22.77 6.58
C ALA A 160 7.19 -22.39 7.58
N GLU A 161 7.61 -22.01 8.78
CA GLU A 161 6.71 -21.56 9.84
C GLU A 161 5.84 -20.35 9.40
N PRO A 162 4.56 -20.26 9.81
CA PRO A 162 3.66 -19.21 9.35
C PRO A 162 4.17 -17.78 9.66
N GLY A 163 4.81 -17.57 10.81
CA GLY A 163 5.44 -16.29 11.15
C GLY A 163 6.62 -15.92 10.25
N SER A 164 7.36 -16.92 9.74
CA SER A 164 8.41 -16.69 8.73
C SER A 164 7.81 -16.28 7.39
N LYS A 165 6.73 -16.95 6.96
CA LYS A 165 5.98 -16.57 5.75
C LYS A 165 5.43 -15.14 5.86
N PHE A 166 4.87 -14.78 7.01
CA PHE A 166 4.40 -13.42 7.29
C PHE A 166 5.51 -12.39 7.15
N ARG A 167 6.57 -12.50 7.96
CA ARG A 167 7.67 -11.52 7.98
C ARG A 167 8.31 -11.37 6.60
N ARG A 168 8.52 -12.48 5.89
CA ARG A 168 9.11 -12.42 4.54
C ARG A 168 8.18 -11.81 3.51
N SER A 169 6.88 -12.06 3.58
CA SER A 169 5.91 -11.40 2.70
C SER A 169 5.83 -9.90 2.96
N VAL A 170 5.89 -9.48 4.22
CA VAL A 170 5.99 -8.05 4.59
C VAL A 170 7.23 -7.44 3.94
N MET A 171 8.41 -8.06 4.09
CA MET A 171 9.64 -7.55 3.47
C MET A 171 9.54 -7.53 1.93
N GLY A 172 9.00 -8.59 1.33
CA GLY A 172 8.79 -8.66 -0.12
C GLY A 172 7.89 -7.53 -0.61
N LEU A 173 6.75 -7.30 0.05
CA LEU A 173 5.83 -6.21 -0.29
C LEU A 173 6.45 -4.83 -0.08
N LEU A 174 7.17 -4.61 1.03
CA LEU A 174 7.88 -3.34 1.27
C LEU A 174 8.87 -3.04 0.14
N THR A 175 9.66 -4.03 -0.27
CA THR A 175 10.58 -3.86 -1.41
C THR A 175 9.82 -3.50 -2.69
N HIS A 176 8.73 -4.20 -3.03
CA HIS A 176 7.95 -3.91 -4.23
C HIS A 176 7.32 -2.52 -4.19
N ILE A 177 6.75 -2.11 -3.06
CA ILE A 177 6.12 -0.80 -2.90
C ILE A 177 7.18 0.31 -2.97
N THR A 178 8.35 0.13 -2.34
CA THR A 178 9.44 1.11 -2.39
C THR A 178 9.97 1.29 -3.81
N ILE A 179 10.17 0.19 -4.55
CA ILE A 179 10.54 0.26 -5.97
C ILE A 179 9.44 0.95 -6.78
N ALA A 180 8.16 0.67 -6.49
CA ALA A 180 7.06 1.37 -7.16
C ALA A 180 7.10 2.88 -6.86
N ILE A 181 7.35 3.29 -5.62
CA ILE A 181 7.52 4.71 -5.24
C ILE A 181 8.63 5.35 -6.08
N GLU A 182 9.76 4.68 -6.27
CA GLU A 182 10.87 5.23 -7.07
C GLU A 182 10.50 5.43 -8.53
N ASN A 183 9.70 4.53 -9.09
CA ASN A 183 9.37 4.51 -10.52
C ASN A 183 8.11 5.30 -10.91
N VAL A 184 7.29 5.74 -9.95
CA VAL A 184 6.12 6.57 -10.26
C VAL A 184 6.44 8.06 -10.24
N SER A 185 5.71 8.79 -11.08
CA SER A 185 5.61 10.25 -11.06
C SER A 185 4.16 10.67 -10.83
N HIS A 186 3.98 11.93 -10.43
CA HIS A 186 2.66 12.56 -10.37
C HIS A 186 1.95 12.44 -11.72
N ILE A 187 0.64 12.30 -11.66
CA ILE A 187 -0.25 12.45 -12.82
C ILE A 187 -0.56 13.93 -12.96
N ASP A 188 -0.51 14.47 -14.18
CA ASP A 188 -0.87 15.85 -14.43
C ASP A 188 -2.39 16.04 -14.36
N ALA A 189 -2.81 17.14 -13.73
CA ALA A 189 -4.17 17.62 -13.91
C ALA A 189 -4.38 18.01 -15.37
N LEU A 190 -5.59 17.77 -15.89
CA LEU A 190 -5.96 18.35 -17.19
C LEU A 190 -5.92 19.88 -17.08
N PRO A 191 -5.50 20.59 -18.13
CA PRO A 191 -5.55 22.04 -18.14
C PRO A 191 -6.99 22.50 -18.00
N ASP A 192 -7.17 23.68 -17.40
CA ASP A 192 -8.45 24.37 -17.45
C ASP A 192 -8.84 24.57 -18.92
N TYR A 193 -10.09 24.27 -19.24
CA TYR A 193 -10.63 24.54 -20.56
C TYR A 193 -11.42 25.83 -20.51
N GLU A 194 -11.27 26.66 -21.54
CA GLU A 194 -12.11 27.84 -21.68
C GLU A 194 -13.56 27.40 -21.91
N VAL A 195 -14.44 27.80 -21.01
CA VAL A 195 -15.88 27.66 -21.20
C VAL A 195 -16.35 28.86 -22.01
N HIS A 196 -16.39 28.71 -23.33
CA HIS A 196 -16.94 29.75 -24.19
C HIS A 196 -18.43 29.97 -23.91
N ASP A 197 -18.86 31.22 -24.04
CA ASP A 197 -20.28 31.53 -24.14
C ASP A 197 -20.86 30.78 -25.34
N ARG A 198 -22.04 30.18 -25.14
CA ARG A 198 -22.72 29.32 -26.12
C ARG A 198 -23.78 30.07 -26.92
N SER A 199 -23.70 31.39 -26.98
CA SER A 199 -24.65 32.24 -27.71
C SER A 199 -24.88 31.78 -29.16
N ASP A 200 -23.87 31.24 -29.85
CA ASP A 200 -23.97 30.67 -31.19
C ASP A 200 -24.80 29.35 -31.24
N ALA A 201 -24.55 28.45 -30.29
CA ALA A 201 -25.31 27.22 -30.13
C ALA A 201 -26.76 27.53 -29.73
N TYR A 202 -26.99 28.52 -28.88
CA TYR A 202 -28.33 28.93 -28.44
C TYR A 202 -29.08 29.74 -29.49
N ALA A 203 -28.41 30.52 -30.34
CA ALA A 203 -29.03 31.10 -31.53
C ALA A 203 -29.57 30.00 -32.48
N THR A 204 -28.82 28.91 -32.60
CA THR A 204 -29.25 27.72 -33.37
C THR A 204 -30.46 27.05 -32.72
N VAL A 205 -30.43 26.84 -31.39
CA VAL A 205 -31.56 26.28 -30.64
C VAL A 205 -32.80 27.17 -30.74
N ALA A 206 -32.66 28.49 -30.63
CA ALA A 206 -33.76 29.44 -30.73
C ALA A 206 -34.42 29.40 -32.12
N THR A 207 -33.61 29.29 -33.16
CA THR A 207 -34.10 29.12 -34.54
C THR A 207 -34.89 27.82 -34.71
N ILE A 208 -34.40 26.71 -34.15
CA ILE A 208 -35.09 25.41 -34.21
C ILE A 208 -36.40 25.45 -33.41
N PHE A 209 -36.37 26.02 -32.20
CA PHE A 209 -37.53 26.16 -31.33
C PHE A 209 -38.66 26.93 -32.02
N HIS A 210 -38.33 28.05 -32.67
CA HIS A 210 -39.29 28.83 -33.41
C HIS A 210 -39.89 28.05 -34.59
N LYS A 211 -39.08 27.30 -35.34
CA LYS A 211 -39.57 26.46 -36.45
C LYS A 211 -40.56 25.39 -36.00
N ILE A 212 -40.39 24.83 -34.80
CA ILE A 212 -41.23 23.73 -34.30
C ILE A 212 -42.51 24.26 -33.65
N THR A 213 -42.40 25.33 -32.85
CA THR A 213 -43.49 25.79 -31.97
C THR A 213 -44.20 27.04 -32.46
N GLY A 214 -43.58 27.80 -33.35
CA GLY A 214 -44.04 29.13 -33.76
C GLY A 214 -43.84 30.24 -32.71
N ALA A 215 -43.36 29.91 -31.52
CA ALA A 215 -43.11 30.86 -30.44
C ALA A 215 -41.63 31.31 -30.39
N GLU A 216 -41.33 32.41 -29.71
CA GLU A 216 -39.96 32.82 -29.42
C GLU A 216 -39.34 31.94 -28.34
N TYR A 217 -38.03 31.69 -28.43
CA TYR A 217 -37.34 30.87 -27.44
C TYR A 217 -37.35 31.56 -26.06
N PRO A 218 -37.95 30.95 -25.01
CA PRO A 218 -38.20 31.65 -23.75
C PRO A 218 -36.93 32.15 -23.01
N LEU A 219 -35.79 31.50 -23.24
CA LEU A 219 -34.50 31.82 -22.59
C LEU A 219 -33.55 32.58 -23.51
N LYS A 220 -34.05 33.17 -24.59
CA LYS A 220 -33.22 33.88 -25.57
C LYS A 220 -32.39 35.01 -24.95
N HIS A 221 -32.96 35.74 -24.01
CA HIS A 221 -32.31 36.83 -23.26
C HIS A 221 -31.11 36.39 -22.39
N GLU A 222 -30.96 35.10 -22.10
CA GLU A 222 -29.81 34.56 -21.35
C GLU A 222 -28.61 34.26 -22.27
N HIS A 223 -28.79 34.41 -23.58
CA HIS A 223 -27.84 34.01 -24.63
C HIS A 223 -27.70 35.07 -25.73
N GLU A 224 -28.07 36.32 -25.45
CA GLU A 224 -27.96 37.51 -26.31
C GLU A 224 -27.10 38.61 -25.67
#